data_AF-A0AAU2PDQ5-F1
#
_entry.id   AF-A0AAU2PDQ5-F1
#
_cell.length_a   1.000
_cell.length_b   1.000
_cell.length_c   1.000
_cell.angle_alpha   90.00
_cell.angle_beta   90.00
_cell.angle_gamma   90.00
#
_symmetry.space_group_name_H-M   'P 1'
#
loop_
_entity.id
_entity.type
_entity.pdbx_description
1 polymer ?
#
loop_
_entity_poly.entity_id
_entity_poly.type
_entity_poly.pdbx_seq_one_letter_code
_entity_poly.pdbx_strand_id
1 'polypeptide(L)'
;MSGVVAKKLTSNTGTRLGGRDERRQVYARFQAATMEAVSFAALLRVEAKHSWPLMGARRMRELALMTHERRAELFAAYFELRLVANPVPLGAGEDAMTAAAELLEGLPGRKRKDFDPAAERAVEAQRVFTDVCQYDLWYLPQPWQVHRRVARWWKTRSERKRSQT
;
A
#
# COMPACT_ATOMS: atom_id res chain seq x y z
N MET A 1 2.03 -37.61 31.63
CA MET A 1 3.07 -36.96 30.81
C MET A 1 2.72 -37.24 29.35
N SER A 2 2.12 -36.27 28.66
CA SER A 2 2.78 -35.32 27.74
C SER A 2 3.16 -36.01 26.42
N GLY A 3 2.70 -35.62 25.24
CA GLY A 3 2.01 -34.40 24.87
C GLY A 3 1.19 -34.55 23.60
N VAL A 4 0.15 -33.74 23.55
CA VAL A 4 -0.75 -33.52 22.42
C VAL A 4 0.09 -33.06 21.23
N VAL A 5 0.18 -33.93 20.22
CA VAL A 5 0.68 -33.55 18.89
C VAL A 5 -0.38 -32.62 18.30
N ALA A 6 -0.11 -31.33 18.34
CA ALA A 6 -0.88 -30.31 17.66
C ALA A 6 -0.78 -30.55 16.14
N LYS A 7 -1.67 -31.42 15.64
CA LYS A 7 -1.91 -31.67 14.23
C LYS A 7 -2.43 -30.35 13.66
N LYS A 8 -1.58 -29.64 12.92
CA LYS A 8 -1.99 -28.50 12.12
C LYS A 8 -3.18 -28.94 11.26
N LEU A 9 -4.33 -28.33 11.50
CA LEU A 9 -5.51 -28.39 10.64
C LEU A 9 -5.14 -27.71 9.31
N THR A 10 -4.48 -28.45 8.42
CA THR A 10 -4.49 -28.16 6.99
C THR A 10 -5.78 -28.77 6.45
N SER A 11 -6.73 -27.93 6.06
CA SER A 11 -7.90 -28.36 5.30
C SER A 11 -7.43 -28.99 3.98
N ASN A 12 -8.01 -30.13 3.61
CA ASN A 12 -7.75 -30.87 2.36
C ASN A 12 -8.31 -30.18 1.10
N THR A 13 -8.61 -28.88 1.19
CA THR A 13 -8.98 -28.01 0.07
C THR A 13 -7.95 -26.89 0.02
N GLY A 14 -6.88 -27.13 -0.75
CA GLY A 14 -5.66 -26.32 -0.80
C GLY A 14 -5.79 -24.93 -1.41
N THR A 15 -6.84 -24.16 -1.13
CA THR A 15 -6.90 -22.73 -1.46
C THR A 15 -6.12 -21.94 -0.41
N ARG A 16 -4.79 -21.86 -0.60
CA ARG A 16 -4.02 -20.73 -0.07
C ARG A 16 -4.57 -19.47 -0.73
N LEU A 17 -5.37 -18.68 0.00
CA LEU A 17 -5.70 -17.32 -0.41
C LEU A 17 -4.37 -16.56 -0.56
N GLY A 18 -4.07 -16.06 -1.77
CA GLY A 18 -2.96 -15.17 -2.05
C GLY A 18 -1.58 -15.78 -1.78
N GLY A 19 -0.95 -16.43 -2.77
CA GLY A 19 0.48 -16.77 -2.66
C GLY A 19 1.35 -15.52 -2.40
N ARG A 20 2.56 -15.66 -1.83
CA ARG A 20 3.45 -14.48 -1.60
C ARG A 20 3.68 -13.68 -2.89
N ASP A 21 3.89 -14.37 -4.01
CA ASP A 21 4.13 -13.74 -5.30
C ASP A 21 2.87 -13.09 -5.87
N GLU A 22 1.70 -13.70 -5.65
CA GLU A 22 0.40 -13.13 -6.01
C GLU A 22 0.13 -11.84 -5.23
N ARG A 23 0.34 -11.85 -3.90
CA ARG A 23 0.24 -10.64 -3.07
C ARG A 23 1.23 -9.57 -3.53
N ARG A 24 2.46 -9.95 -3.88
CA ARG A 24 3.45 -9.00 -4.42
C ARG A 24 2.97 -8.32 -5.70
N GLN A 25 2.39 -9.09 -6.63
CA GLN A 25 1.86 -8.53 -7.89
C GLN A 25 0.69 -7.59 -7.64
N VAL A 26 -0.26 -8.00 -6.79
CA VAL A 26 -1.42 -7.18 -6.43
C VAL A 26 -1.01 -5.91 -5.69
N TYR A 27 -0.08 -6.00 -4.73
CA TYR A 27 0.46 -4.82 -4.05
C TYR A 27 1.10 -3.87 -5.07
N ALA A 28 1.95 -4.37 -5.97
CA ALA A 28 2.59 -3.53 -6.98
C ALA A 28 1.57 -2.85 -7.92
N ARG A 29 0.53 -3.57 -8.36
CA ARG A 29 -0.53 -3.00 -9.20
C ARG A 29 -1.33 -1.93 -8.47
N PHE A 30 -1.68 -2.18 -7.21
CA PHE A 30 -2.36 -1.18 -6.38
C PHE A 30 -1.48 0.06 -6.19
N GLN A 31 -0.18 -0.10 -5.91
CA GLN A 31 0.75 1.03 -5.80
C GLN A 31 0.87 1.83 -7.09
N ALA A 32 0.86 1.17 -8.25
CA ALA A 32 0.87 1.86 -9.54
C ALA A 32 -0.40 2.70 -9.72
N ALA A 33 -1.58 2.11 -9.46
CA ALA A 33 -2.86 2.79 -9.60
C ALA A 33 -3.00 4.01 -8.67
N THR A 34 -2.58 3.91 -7.41
CA THR A 34 -2.57 5.07 -6.49
C THR A 34 -1.59 6.16 -6.95
N MET A 35 -0.39 5.80 -7.38
CA MET A 35 0.59 6.77 -7.86
C MET A 35 0.17 7.46 -9.16
N GLU A 36 -0.47 6.73 -10.07
CA GLU A 36 -1.05 7.28 -11.29
C GLU A 36 -2.18 8.25 -10.98
N ALA A 37 -3.09 7.89 -10.06
CA ALA A 37 -4.16 8.78 -9.61
C ALA A 37 -3.61 10.09 -9.00
N VAL A 38 -2.62 10.00 -8.12
CA VAL A 38 -1.99 11.17 -7.48
C VAL A 38 -1.27 12.04 -8.52
N SER A 39 -0.52 11.42 -9.42
CA SER A 39 0.23 12.12 -10.47
C SER A 39 -0.71 12.81 -11.47
N PHE A 40 -1.80 12.14 -11.84
CA PHE A 40 -2.83 12.70 -12.70
C PHE A 40 -3.54 13.89 -12.05
N ALA A 41 -3.87 13.80 -10.76
CA ALA A 41 -4.44 14.93 -10.03
C ALA A 41 -3.49 16.15 -9.98
N ALA A 42 -2.19 15.92 -9.81
CA ALA A 42 -1.18 16.97 -9.88
C ALA A 42 -1.11 17.62 -11.27
N LEU A 43 -1.19 16.83 -12.34
CA LEU A 43 -1.23 17.33 -13.71
C LEU A 43 -2.49 18.15 -13.99
N LEU A 44 -3.66 17.65 -13.60
CA LEU A 44 -4.94 18.34 -13.76
C LEU A 44 -4.95 19.70 -13.05
N ARG A 45 -4.33 19.80 -11.88
CA ARG A 45 -4.17 21.08 -11.18
C ARG A 45 -3.32 22.07 -11.99
N VAL A 46 -2.21 21.62 -12.57
CA VAL A 46 -1.35 22.47 -13.41
C VAL A 46 -2.14 22.92 -14.64
N GLU A 47 -2.85 22.02 -15.31
CA GLU A 47 -3.67 22.34 -16.48
C GLU A 47 -4.80 23.32 -16.13
N ALA A 48 -5.51 23.10 -15.02
CA ALA A 48 -6.56 24.00 -14.54
C ALA A 48 -6.04 25.40 -14.22
N LYS A 49 -4.82 25.52 -13.67
CA LYS A 49 -4.21 26.83 -13.39
C LYS A 49 -3.95 27.65 -14.65
N HIS A 50 -3.57 27.02 -15.76
CA HIS A 50 -3.11 27.72 -16.96
C HIS A 50 -4.19 27.85 -18.03
N SER A 51 -5.14 26.91 -18.09
CA SER A 51 -5.97 26.72 -19.28
C SER A 51 -7.47 26.75 -19.00
N TRP A 52 -7.92 26.66 -17.75
CA TRP A 52 -9.34 26.53 -17.42
C TRP A 52 -10.27 27.62 -18.01
N PRO A 53 -9.90 28.91 -18.03
CA PRO A 53 -10.75 29.96 -18.64
C PRO A 53 -10.89 29.83 -20.16
N LEU A 54 -9.96 29.13 -20.81
CA LEU A 54 -9.89 28.93 -22.26
C LEU A 54 -10.33 27.51 -22.65
N MET A 55 -10.68 26.68 -21.67
CA MET A 55 -10.93 25.26 -21.87
C MET A 55 -12.35 25.06 -22.38
N GLY A 56 -12.48 24.67 -23.66
CA GLY A 56 -13.79 24.37 -24.25
C GLY A 56 -14.46 23.15 -23.63
N ALA A 57 -15.80 23.06 -23.74
CA ALA A 57 -16.61 21.98 -23.18
C ALA A 57 -16.14 20.56 -23.60
N ARG A 58 -15.57 20.42 -24.80
CA ARG A 58 -14.98 19.15 -25.28
C ARG A 58 -13.82 18.68 -24.40
N ARG A 59 -12.87 19.57 -24.08
CA ARG A 59 -11.70 19.25 -23.26
C ARG A 59 -12.11 18.97 -21.82
N MET A 60 -13.06 19.74 -21.29
CA MET A 60 -13.66 19.48 -19.98
C MET A 60 -14.26 18.07 -19.88
N ARG A 61 -14.99 17.63 -20.91
CA ARG A 61 -15.55 16.27 -20.97
C ARG A 61 -14.47 15.20 -21.05
N GLU A 62 -13.41 15.43 -21.83
CA GLU A 62 -12.27 14.53 -21.94
C GLU A 62 -11.57 14.34 -20.58
N LEU A 63 -11.26 15.43 -19.87
CA LEU A 63 -10.64 15.37 -18.55
C LEU A 63 -11.54 14.67 -17.53
N ALA A 64 -12.86 14.87 -17.59
CA ALA A 64 -13.81 14.18 -16.74
C ALA A 64 -13.80 12.65 -16.98
N LEU A 65 -13.75 12.22 -18.26
CA LEU A 65 -13.64 10.81 -18.62
C LEU A 65 -12.32 10.21 -18.13
N MET A 66 -11.20 10.89 -18.36
CA MET A 66 -9.89 10.44 -17.86
C MET A 66 -9.87 10.33 -16.33
N THR A 67 -10.47 11.29 -15.63
CA THR A 67 -10.59 11.24 -14.15
C THR A 67 -11.41 10.03 -13.70
N HIS A 68 -12.52 9.77 -14.40
CA HIS A 68 -13.36 8.60 -14.13
C HIS A 68 -12.61 7.28 -14.38
N GLU A 69 -11.85 7.18 -15.48
CA GLU A 69 -11.02 6.00 -15.79
C GLU A 69 -9.99 5.74 -14.70
N ARG A 70 -9.24 6.75 -14.26
CA ARG A 70 -8.27 6.61 -13.16
C ARG A 70 -8.91 6.20 -11.85
N ARG A 71 -10.10 6.71 -11.57
CA ARG A 71 -10.87 6.31 -10.40
C ARG A 71 -11.33 4.85 -10.50
N ALA A 72 -11.81 4.42 -11.66
CA ALA A 72 -12.23 3.04 -11.88
C ALA A 72 -11.05 2.06 -11.75
N GLU A 73 -9.89 2.40 -12.31
CA GLU A 73 -8.65 1.62 -12.16
C GLU A 73 -8.20 1.52 -10.71
N LEU A 74 -8.24 2.62 -9.96
CA LEU A 74 -7.93 2.65 -8.54
C LEU A 74 -8.84 1.71 -7.74
N PHE A 75 -10.16 1.76 -7.98
CA PHE A 75 -11.10 0.87 -7.31
C PHE A 75 -10.91 -0.59 -7.71
N ALA A 76 -10.69 -0.87 -9.00
CA ALA A 76 -10.42 -2.22 -9.46
C ALA A 76 -9.19 -2.81 -8.78
N ALA A 77 -8.10 -2.04 -8.70
CA ALA A 77 -6.88 -2.46 -8.00
C ALA A 77 -7.11 -2.65 -6.49
N TYR A 78 -7.92 -1.81 -5.85
CA TYR A 78 -8.29 -1.99 -4.44
C TYR A 78 -9.14 -3.26 -4.20
N PHE A 79 -10.06 -3.57 -5.11
CA PHE A 79 -10.83 -4.82 -5.00
C PHE A 79 -9.94 -6.05 -5.17
N GLU A 80 -8.96 -6.01 -6.07
CA GLU A 80 -7.94 -7.07 -6.16
C GLU A 80 -7.12 -7.19 -4.88
N LEU A 81 -6.71 -6.06 -4.29
CA LEU A 81 -6.04 -6.03 -2.99
C LEU A 81 -6.88 -6.73 -1.92
N ARG A 82 -8.19 -6.43 -1.86
CA ARG A 82 -9.11 -7.00 -0.88
C ARG A 82 -9.27 -8.51 -0.98
N LEU A 83 -8.99 -9.11 -2.14
CA LEU A 83 -9.07 -10.57 -2.33
C LEU A 83 -7.87 -11.32 -1.74
N VAL A 84 -6.67 -10.72 -1.76
CA VAL A 84 -5.42 -11.44 -1.47
C VAL A 84 -4.62 -10.87 -0.30
N ALA A 85 -4.85 -9.62 0.08
CA ALA A 85 -4.06 -8.94 1.10
C ALA A 85 -4.33 -9.50 2.50
N ASN A 86 -3.27 -9.52 3.31
CA ASN A 86 -3.43 -9.71 4.76
C ASN A 86 -4.05 -8.45 5.40
N PRO A 87 -4.66 -8.56 6.60
CA PRO A 87 -5.42 -7.46 7.19
C PRO A 87 -4.65 -6.15 7.35
N VAL A 88 -3.35 -6.20 7.67
CA VAL A 88 -2.53 -5.00 7.90
C VAL A 88 -2.27 -4.24 6.59
N PRO A 89 -1.73 -4.86 5.52
CA PRO A 89 -1.70 -4.21 4.20
C PRO A 89 -3.06 -3.77 3.68
N LEU A 90 -4.12 -4.54 3.92
CA LEU A 90 -5.47 -4.17 3.48
C LEU A 90 -5.94 -2.85 4.09
N GLY A 91 -5.77 -2.67 5.41
CA GLY A 91 -6.15 -1.44 6.09
C GLY A 91 -5.36 -0.22 5.58
N ALA A 92 -4.03 -0.34 5.46
CA ALA A 92 -3.22 0.75 4.90
C ALA A 92 -3.54 1.03 3.42
N GLY A 93 -3.96 0.01 2.67
CA GLY A 93 -4.40 0.17 1.29
C GLY A 93 -5.73 0.91 1.18
N GLU A 94 -6.65 0.69 2.12
CA GLU A 94 -7.92 1.42 2.20
C GLU A 94 -7.68 2.92 2.47
N ASP A 95 -6.75 3.24 3.37
CA ASP A 95 -6.34 4.62 3.65
C ASP A 95 -5.73 5.29 2.41
N ALA A 96 -4.83 4.59 1.71
CA ALA A 96 -4.19 5.09 0.48
C ALA A 96 -5.20 5.29 -0.67
N MET A 97 -6.13 4.34 -0.84
CA MET A 97 -7.20 4.43 -1.83
C MET A 97 -8.10 5.64 -1.55
N THR A 98 -8.52 5.81 -0.29
CA THR A 98 -9.39 6.91 0.12
C THR A 98 -8.72 8.26 -0.13
N ALA A 99 -7.45 8.42 0.29
CA ALA A 99 -6.71 9.66 0.09
C ALA A 99 -6.49 9.98 -1.40
N ALA A 100 -6.20 8.98 -2.24
CA ALA A 100 -6.06 9.16 -3.68
C ALA A 100 -7.40 9.51 -4.36
N ALA A 101 -8.51 8.86 -3.96
CA ALA A 101 -9.84 9.16 -4.46
C ALA A 101 -10.31 10.58 -4.08
N GLU A 102 -10.10 10.99 -2.83
CA GLU A 102 -10.36 12.37 -2.37
C GLU A 102 -9.59 13.40 -3.19
N LEU A 103 -8.37 13.07 -3.61
CA LEU A 103 -7.53 13.96 -4.42
C LEU A 103 -8.09 14.13 -5.83
N LEU A 104 -8.61 13.05 -6.44
CA LEU A 104 -9.27 13.07 -7.75
C LEU A 104 -10.61 13.82 -7.74
N GLU A 105 -11.42 13.68 -6.68
CA GLU A 105 -12.74 14.32 -6.60
C GLU A 105 -12.69 15.84 -6.40
N GLY A 106 -11.70 16.35 -5.66
CA GLY A 106 -11.62 17.76 -5.28
C GLY A 106 -11.08 18.72 -6.37
N LEU A 107 -10.91 18.26 -7.61
CA LEU A 107 -10.18 19.00 -8.65
C LEU A 107 -10.89 20.23 -9.24
N PRO A 108 -12.23 20.30 -9.42
CA PRO A 108 -12.86 21.56 -9.79
C PRO A 108 -12.92 22.50 -8.57
N GLY A 109 -11.93 23.39 -8.45
CA GLY A 109 -11.99 24.54 -7.54
C GLY A 109 -11.20 24.45 -6.22
N ARG A 110 -10.45 23.37 -5.95
CA ARG A 110 -9.54 23.35 -4.79
C ARG A 110 -8.47 24.44 -4.93
N LYS A 111 -8.43 25.35 -3.95
CA LYS A 111 -7.36 26.34 -3.86
C LYS A 111 -6.04 25.65 -3.55
N ARG A 112 -4.93 26.34 -3.85
CA ARG A 112 -3.58 25.79 -3.61
C ARG A 112 -3.40 25.25 -2.20
N LYS A 113 -3.83 26.04 -1.21
CA LYS A 113 -3.79 25.74 0.23
C LYS A 113 -4.49 24.44 0.63
N ASP A 114 -5.42 23.94 -0.16
CA ASP A 114 -6.22 22.74 0.18
C ASP A 114 -5.74 21.50 -0.60
N PHE A 115 -5.07 21.70 -1.74
CA PHE A 115 -4.53 20.60 -2.55
C PHE A 115 -3.20 20.07 -2.02
N ASP A 116 -2.25 20.95 -1.70
CA ASP A 116 -0.89 20.53 -1.30
C ASP A 116 -0.95 19.60 -0.06
N PRO A 117 -1.74 19.92 0.99
CA PRO A 117 -1.92 18.99 2.12
C PRO A 117 -2.64 17.69 1.75
N ALA A 118 -3.59 17.71 0.81
CA ALA A 118 -4.28 16.50 0.38
C ALA A 118 -3.35 15.56 -0.42
N ALA A 119 -2.48 16.13 -1.27
CA ALA A 119 -1.47 15.38 -1.98
C ALA A 119 -0.43 14.78 -1.01
N GLU A 120 0.02 15.55 -0.01
CA GLU A 120 0.92 15.05 1.04
C GLU A 120 0.29 13.89 1.82
N ARG A 121 -0.99 13.98 2.20
CA ARG A 121 -1.72 12.88 2.84
C ARG A 121 -1.76 11.63 1.96
N ALA A 122 -2.02 11.78 0.66
CA ALA A 122 -2.05 10.64 -0.27
C ALA A 122 -0.67 9.98 -0.42
N VAL A 123 0.40 10.78 -0.50
CA VAL A 123 1.78 10.28 -0.57
C VAL A 123 2.17 9.56 0.72
N GLU A 124 1.83 10.12 1.89
CA GLU A 124 2.14 9.48 3.17
C GLU A 124 1.35 8.18 3.36
N ALA A 125 0.07 8.15 3.01
CA ALA A 125 -0.72 6.91 3.05
C ALA A 125 -0.12 5.83 2.15
N GLN A 126 0.33 6.21 0.95
CA GLN A 126 1.02 5.31 0.01
C GLN A 126 2.36 4.79 0.57
N ARG A 127 3.10 5.63 1.31
CA ARG A 127 4.34 5.23 1.99
C ARG A 127 4.05 4.22 3.10
N VAL A 128 3.07 4.50 3.96
CA VAL A 128 2.64 3.58 5.03
C VAL A 128 2.23 2.23 4.44
N PHE A 129 1.44 2.22 3.36
CA PHE A 129 1.08 1.00 2.64
C PHE A 129 2.30 0.22 2.16
N THR A 130 3.30 0.93 1.61
CA THR A 130 4.55 0.32 1.14
C THR A 130 5.32 -0.34 2.28
N ASP A 131 5.45 0.32 3.42
CA ASP A 131 6.19 -0.19 4.59
C ASP A 131 5.53 -1.46 5.14
N VAL A 132 4.20 -1.49 5.27
CA VAL A 132 3.49 -2.69 5.73
C VAL A 132 3.56 -3.83 4.72
N CYS A 133 3.58 -3.53 3.41
CA CYS A 133 3.78 -4.53 2.37
C CYS A 133 5.18 -5.16 2.42
N GLN A 134 6.23 -4.36 2.69
CA GLN A 134 7.59 -4.88 2.85
C GLN A 134 7.68 -5.85 4.04
N TYR A 135 6.99 -5.53 5.13
CA TYR A 135 6.90 -6.42 6.28
C TYR A 135 6.11 -7.70 5.96
N ASP A 136 4.97 -7.58 5.29
CA ASP A 136 4.12 -8.71 4.87
C ASP A 136 4.84 -9.69 3.94
N LEU A 137 5.61 -9.15 2.99
CA LEU A 137 6.39 -9.92 2.01
C LEU A 137 7.73 -10.42 2.56
N TRP A 138 8.02 -10.17 3.84
CA TRP A 138 9.28 -10.55 4.51
C TRP A 138 10.54 -9.97 3.84
N TYR A 139 10.42 -8.79 3.22
CA TYR A 139 11.60 -8.02 2.82
C TYR A 139 12.30 -7.39 4.02
N LEU A 140 11.57 -7.17 5.11
CA LEU A 140 12.11 -6.78 6.41
C LEU A 140 12.23 -8.00 7.35
N PRO A 141 13.28 -8.05 8.18
CA PRO A 141 13.46 -9.12 9.15
C PRO A 141 12.34 -9.10 10.19
N GLN A 142 11.76 -10.27 10.44
CA GLN A 142 10.67 -10.42 11.40
C GLN A 142 11.19 -10.23 12.84
N PRO A 143 10.38 -9.71 13.78
CA PRO A 143 10.81 -9.46 15.16
C PRO A 143 11.37 -10.71 15.85
N TRP A 144 10.82 -11.89 15.57
CA TRP A 144 11.33 -13.15 16.08
C TRP A 144 12.70 -13.53 15.49
N GLN A 145 13.01 -13.14 14.25
CA GLN A 145 14.33 -13.35 13.65
C GLN A 145 15.37 -12.45 14.32
N VAL A 146 15.00 -11.20 14.58
CA VAL A 146 15.81 -10.24 15.34
C VAL A 146 16.05 -10.77 16.76
N HIS A 147 15.00 -11.18 17.46
CA HIS A 147 15.10 -11.74 18.80
C HIS A 147 15.99 -12.99 18.86
N ARG A 148 15.85 -13.92 17.90
CA ARG A 148 16.74 -15.10 17.80
C ARG A 148 18.19 -14.73 17.54
N ARG A 149 18.46 -13.65 16.81
CA ARG A 149 19.82 -13.18 16.53
C ARG A 149 20.43 -12.55 17.78
N VAL A 150 19.67 -11.72 18.49
CA VAL A 150 20.07 -11.10 19.77
C VAL A 150 20.30 -12.18 20.84
N ALA A 151 19.38 -13.13 20.99
CA ALA A 151 19.51 -14.23 21.94
C ALA A 151 20.76 -15.09 21.67
N ARG A 152 21.07 -15.37 20.39
CA ARG A 152 22.30 -16.07 20.01
C ARG A 152 23.55 -15.28 20.39
N TRP A 153 23.57 -13.97 20.13
CA TRP A 153 24.69 -13.11 20.49
C TRP A 153 24.99 -13.12 22.00
N TRP A 154 23.95 -13.02 22.83
CA TRP A 154 24.10 -13.11 24.28
C TRP A 154 24.64 -14.47 24.73
N LYS A 155 24.19 -15.57 24.12
CA LYS A 155 24.69 -16.92 24.42
C LYS A 155 26.17 -17.08 24.04
N THR A 156 26.59 -16.63 22.87
CA THR A 156 28.00 -16.68 22.46
C THR A 156 28.89 -15.82 23.36
N ARG A 157 28.37 -14.67 23.84
CA ARG A 157 29.10 -13.80 24.77
C ARG A 157 29.27 -14.43 26.15
N SER A 158 28.26 -15.15 26.66
CA SER A 158 28.36 -15.84 27.96
C SER A 158 29.28 -17.06 27.90
N GLU A 159 29.30 -17.79 26.79
CA GLU A 159 30.22 -18.92 26.56
C GLU A 159 31.68 -18.44 26.52
N ARG A 160 31.99 -17.35 25.79
CA ARG A 160 33.35 -16.78 25.76
C ARG A 160 33.87 -16.33 27.13
N LYS A 161 33.00 -15.78 27.98
CA LYS A 161 33.38 -15.39 29.35
C LYS A 161 33.71 -16.60 30.23
N ARG A 162 33.03 -17.73 30.03
CA ARG A 162 33.25 -18.98 30.80
C ARG A 162 34.51 -19.73 30.38
N SER A 163 34.99 -19.54 29.15
CA SER A 163 36.21 -20.21 28.65
C SER A 163 37.51 -19.45 28.96
N GLN A 164 37.46 -18.27 29.59
CA GLN A 164 38.62 -17.46 29.99
C GLN A 164 38.88 -17.46 31.50
N THR A 165 38.05 -18.17 32.26
CA THR A 165 38.21 -18.49 33.68
C THR A 165 38.53 -19.96 33.84
#